data_AF-A0A7W0Q5A7-F1
#
_entry.id   AF-A0A7W0Q5A7-F1
#
_cell.length_a   1.000
_cell.length_b   1.000
_cell.length_c   1.000
_cell.angle_alpha   90.00
_cell.angle_beta   90.00
_cell.angle_gamma   90.00
#
_symmetry.space_group_name_H-M   'P 1'
#
loop_
_entity.id
_entity.type
_entity.pdbx_description
1 polymer ?
#
loop_
_entity_poly.entity_id
_entity_poly.type
_entity_poly.pdbx_seq_one_letter_code
_entity_poly.pdbx_strand_id
1 'polypeptide(L)'
;MSNNEYAAGKDYTNNGSTITGKGEALTTFRGLQADLNLYAQVANYEAVKVDGIIGPRTLDALQKVVAAVLAKNQLLIPAAFTYGSADEIAKWAGRVRDWLHTTAAKTLSVSPFRLYKKGTGQDWNIKGDIAYGAGAVHDEFVGLQHDLNKLADVVGFQKLDTDGFIGPRTAAAVKSTYEKVVAKNAIHGVTLFPPPDSKEEAAEFAVFIRDWLKNVANRQLLAEAGA
;
A
#
# COMPACT_ATOMS: atom_id res chain seq x y z
N MET A 1 -10.52 -8.63 -15.03
CA MET A 1 -10.88 -7.50 -15.91
C MET A 1 -12.26 -7.01 -15.49
N SER A 2 -12.33 -6.10 -14.51
CA SER A 2 -13.60 -5.45 -14.15
C SER A 2 -13.84 -4.24 -15.06
N ASN A 3 -15.10 -3.94 -15.34
CA ASN A 3 -15.50 -2.83 -16.22
C ASN A 3 -14.91 -1.51 -15.71
N ASN A 4 -14.00 -0.93 -16.50
CA ASN A 4 -12.99 0.04 -16.07
C ASN A 4 -13.46 1.51 -16.03
N GLU A 5 -14.76 1.76 -16.04
CA GLU A 5 -15.31 3.12 -16.15
C GLU A 5 -16.40 3.34 -15.10
N TYR A 6 -16.21 4.35 -14.26
CA TYR A 6 -17.25 4.84 -13.36
C TYR A 6 -18.11 5.87 -14.08
N ALA A 7 -19.42 5.84 -13.86
CA ALA A 7 -20.38 6.75 -14.49
C ALA A 7 -20.84 7.85 -13.52
N ALA A 8 -20.80 9.11 -13.97
CA ALA A 8 -21.35 10.25 -13.24
C ALA A 8 -22.86 10.05 -12.96
N GLY A 9 -23.31 10.51 -11.79
CA GLY A 9 -24.68 10.34 -11.29
C GLY A 9 -24.93 8.97 -10.65
N LYS A 10 -24.38 7.90 -11.24
CA LYS A 10 -24.50 6.52 -10.75
C LYS A 10 -23.44 6.21 -9.69
N ASP A 11 -22.18 6.24 -10.08
CA ASP A 11 -21.04 5.77 -9.27
C ASP A 11 -20.36 6.92 -8.53
N TYR A 12 -20.51 8.17 -9.01
CA TYR A 12 -20.02 9.36 -8.33
C TYR A 12 -20.90 10.58 -8.59
N THR A 13 -20.80 11.59 -7.72
CA THR A 13 -21.44 12.90 -7.92
C THR A 13 -20.38 13.95 -8.17
N ASN A 14 -20.59 14.79 -9.20
CA ASN A 14 -19.76 15.95 -9.48
C ASN A 14 -20.37 17.20 -8.80
N ASN A 15 -19.61 17.83 -7.91
CA ASN A 15 -19.99 19.03 -7.17
C ASN A 15 -19.22 20.26 -7.67
N GLY A 16 -18.94 20.33 -8.98
CA GLY A 16 -18.15 21.38 -9.61
C GLY A 16 -16.65 21.11 -9.52
N SER A 17 -16.01 21.55 -8.44
CA SER A 17 -14.56 21.41 -8.27
C SER A 17 -14.12 20.10 -7.61
N THR A 18 -15.08 19.33 -7.09
CA THR A 18 -14.80 18.07 -6.38
C THR A 18 -15.78 16.99 -6.80
N ILE A 19 -15.32 15.74 -6.75
CA ILE A 19 -16.09 14.55 -7.09
C ILE A 19 -16.08 13.59 -5.93
N THR A 20 -17.27 13.16 -5.53
CA THR A 20 -17.46 12.23 -4.41
C THR A 20 -17.93 10.88 -4.95
N GLY A 21 -17.14 9.84 -4.71
CA GLY A 21 -17.50 8.46 -5.08
C GLY A 21 -18.64 7.90 -4.21
N LYS A 22 -19.36 6.93 -4.76
CA LYS A 22 -20.39 6.13 -4.08
C LYS A 22 -20.04 4.64 -4.23
N GLY A 23 -20.39 3.82 -3.23
CA GLY A 23 -20.16 2.38 -3.28
C GLY A 23 -18.71 2.02 -3.60
N GLU A 24 -18.50 1.18 -4.61
CA GLU A 24 -17.18 0.74 -5.05
C GLU A 24 -16.28 1.91 -5.52
N ALA A 25 -16.85 2.93 -6.17
CA ALA A 25 -16.07 4.09 -6.63
C ALA A 25 -15.45 4.84 -5.45
N LEU A 26 -16.14 4.96 -4.31
CA LEU A 26 -15.57 5.58 -3.11
C LEU A 26 -14.31 4.85 -2.64
N THR A 27 -14.37 3.51 -2.59
CA THR A 27 -13.23 2.66 -2.24
C THR A 27 -12.09 2.82 -3.23
N THR A 28 -12.39 2.83 -4.53
CA THR A 28 -11.38 3.02 -5.57
C THR A 28 -10.75 4.41 -5.55
N PHE A 29 -11.52 5.47 -5.25
CA PHE A 29 -10.98 6.83 -5.15
C PHE A 29 -10.06 6.98 -3.94
N ARG A 30 -10.41 6.37 -2.81
CA ARG A 30 -9.51 6.27 -1.65
C ARG A 30 -8.23 5.50 -1.99
N GLY A 31 -8.38 4.37 -2.69
CA GLY A 31 -7.25 3.60 -3.21
C GLY A 31 -6.33 4.45 -4.09
N LEU A 32 -6.90 5.19 -5.05
CA LEU A 32 -6.15 6.10 -5.92
C LEU A 32 -5.40 7.18 -5.14
N GLN A 33 -6.04 7.83 -4.16
CA GLN A 33 -5.39 8.83 -3.32
C GLN A 33 -4.23 8.21 -2.50
N ALA A 34 -4.42 7.00 -1.98
CA ALA A 34 -3.37 6.27 -1.27
C ALA A 34 -2.21 5.89 -2.21
N ASP A 35 -2.51 5.43 -3.42
CA ASP A 35 -1.53 5.07 -4.44
C ASP A 35 -0.73 6.29 -4.89
N LEU A 36 -1.37 7.44 -5.07
CA LEU A 36 -0.68 8.70 -5.33
C LEU A 36 0.26 9.04 -4.18
N ASN A 37 -0.11 8.83 -2.92
CA ASN A 37 0.78 9.17 -1.79
C ASN A 37 2.10 8.39 -1.78
N LEU A 38 2.22 7.28 -2.51
CA LEU A 38 3.49 6.57 -2.75
C LEU A 38 4.53 7.46 -3.46
N TYR A 39 4.07 8.35 -4.33
CA TYR A 39 4.91 9.14 -5.21
C TYR A 39 5.22 10.53 -4.68
N ALA A 40 4.59 10.95 -3.56
CA ALA A 40 4.67 12.31 -3.03
C ALA A 40 6.10 12.83 -2.89
N GLN A 41 7.03 11.98 -2.43
CA GLN A 41 8.44 12.34 -2.28
C GLN A 41 9.17 12.46 -3.63
N VAL A 42 9.03 11.47 -4.52
CA VAL A 42 9.76 11.45 -5.81
C VAL A 42 9.23 12.49 -6.80
N ALA A 43 7.94 12.81 -6.72
CA ALA A 43 7.26 13.76 -7.59
C ALA A 43 7.04 15.14 -6.92
N ASN A 44 7.61 15.33 -5.72
CA ASN A 44 7.65 16.60 -4.97
C ASN A 44 6.28 17.27 -4.79
N TYR A 45 5.38 16.60 -4.06
CA TYR A 45 4.12 17.19 -3.60
C TYR A 45 3.76 16.73 -2.19
N GLU A 46 2.87 17.50 -1.55
CA GLU A 46 2.28 17.11 -0.28
C GLU A 46 1.26 15.99 -0.46
N ALA A 47 1.35 14.96 0.38
CA ALA A 47 0.41 13.85 0.38
C ALA A 47 -1.05 14.34 0.35
N VAL A 48 -1.83 13.76 -0.54
CA VAL A 48 -3.26 14.02 -0.64
C VAL A 48 -4.00 13.31 0.49
N LYS A 49 -5.08 13.92 0.96
CA LYS A 49 -5.96 13.29 1.95
C LYS A 49 -6.65 12.08 1.33
N VAL A 50 -6.71 10.97 2.06
CA VAL A 50 -7.38 9.73 1.64
C VAL A 50 -8.81 9.71 2.19
N ASP A 51 -9.74 10.32 1.48
CA ASP A 51 -11.15 10.40 1.86
C ASP A 51 -12.13 9.95 0.77
N GLY A 52 -11.64 9.76 -0.45
CA GLY A 52 -12.43 9.37 -1.63
C GLY A 52 -13.07 10.55 -2.35
N ILE A 53 -12.64 11.78 -2.04
CA ILE A 53 -13.06 13.00 -2.74
C ILE A 53 -11.95 13.40 -3.73
N ILE A 54 -12.21 13.25 -5.03
CA ILE A 54 -11.28 13.67 -6.08
C ILE A 54 -11.47 15.17 -6.31
N GLY A 55 -10.44 15.96 -6.01
CA GLY A 55 -10.45 17.42 -6.18
C GLY A 55 -9.12 17.95 -6.74
N PRO A 56 -8.88 19.27 -6.67
CA PRO A 56 -7.72 19.90 -7.29
C PRO A 56 -6.38 19.32 -6.79
N ARG A 57 -6.29 18.95 -5.51
CA ARG A 57 -5.09 18.31 -4.95
C ARG A 57 -4.81 16.92 -5.53
N THR A 58 -5.85 16.11 -5.76
CA THR A 58 -5.70 14.79 -6.37
C THR A 58 -5.28 14.91 -7.84
N LEU A 59 -5.85 15.89 -8.56
CA LEU A 59 -5.47 16.21 -9.93
C LEU A 59 -4.01 16.68 -10.02
N ASP A 60 -3.58 17.64 -9.19
CA ASP A 60 -2.19 18.13 -9.14
C ASP A 60 -1.21 17.01 -8.82
N ALA A 61 -1.51 16.16 -7.83
CA ALA A 61 -0.68 15.02 -7.47
C ALA A 61 -0.47 14.07 -8.67
N LEU A 62 -1.56 13.68 -9.36
CA LEU A 62 -1.46 12.81 -10.53
C LEU A 62 -0.64 13.46 -11.65
N GLN A 63 -0.86 14.75 -11.93
CA GLN A 63 -0.10 15.50 -12.94
C GLN A 63 1.39 15.54 -12.63
N LYS A 64 1.77 15.67 -11.36
CA LYS A 64 3.18 15.63 -10.93
C LYS A 64 3.80 14.24 -11.09
N VAL A 65 3.07 13.17 -10.79
CA VAL A 65 3.54 11.79 -11.08
C VAL A 65 3.76 11.59 -12.58
N VAL A 66 2.79 12.02 -13.39
CA VAL A 66 2.88 12.02 -14.86
C VAL A 66 4.10 12.78 -15.35
N ALA A 67 4.33 14.00 -14.86
CA ALA A 67 5.50 14.80 -15.21
C ALA A 67 6.83 14.13 -14.81
N ALA A 68 6.88 13.54 -13.61
CA ALA A 68 8.06 12.81 -13.15
C ALA A 68 8.36 11.58 -14.03
N VAL A 69 7.32 10.83 -14.44
CA VAL A 69 7.47 9.69 -15.38
C VAL A 69 8.00 10.17 -16.73
N LEU A 70 7.44 11.26 -17.29
CA LEU A 70 7.89 11.82 -18.57
C LEU A 70 9.34 12.29 -18.53
N ALA A 71 9.80 12.83 -17.40
CA ALA A 71 11.19 13.23 -17.23
C ALA A 71 12.16 12.05 -17.26
N LYS A 72 11.71 10.83 -16.96
CA LYS A 72 12.52 9.60 -17.01
C LYS A 72 12.39 8.83 -18.32
N ASN A 73 11.18 8.75 -18.88
CA ASN A 73 10.92 8.07 -20.14
C ASN A 73 9.69 8.65 -20.84
N GLN A 74 9.92 9.41 -21.91
CA GLN A 74 8.88 10.11 -22.65
C GLN A 74 7.91 9.19 -23.42
N LEU A 75 8.24 7.90 -23.59
CA LEU A 75 7.41 6.93 -24.35
C LEU A 75 6.37 6.19 -23.50
N LEU A 76 6.36 6.39 -22.18
CA LEU A 76 5.57 5.57 -21.24
C LEU A 76 4.22 6.19 -20.84
N ILE A 77 3.78 7.24 -21.51
CA ILE A 77 2.45 7.80 -21.28
C ILE A 77 1.51 7.41 -22.42
N PRO A 78 0.43 6.65 -22.14
CA PRO A 78 -0.60 6.40 -23.14
C PRO A 78 -1.22 7.72 -23.59
N ALA A 79 -1.53 7.87 -24.88
CA ALA A 79 -2.25 9.04 -25.41
C ALA A 79 -3.60 9.29 -24.71
N ALA A 80 -4.13 8.30 -23.99
CA ALA A 80 -5.35 8.36 -23.18
C ALA A 80 -5.18 9.02 -21.78
N PHE A 81 -3.96 9.41 -21.37
CA PHE A 81 -3.68 10.01 -20.04
C PHE A 81 -3.69 11.55 -20.03
N THR A 82 -4.29 12.20 -21.02
CA THR A 82 -4.65 13.63 -20.94
C THR A 82 -5.84 13.82 -20.00
N TYR A 83 -5.70 13.48 -18.72
CA TYR A 83 -6.72 13.71 -17.70
C TYR A 83 -6.69 15.18 -17.29
N GLY A 84 -7.37 16.01 -18.07
CA GLY A 84 -7.43 17.46 -17.87
C GLY A 84 -8.34 17.86 -16.71
N SER A 85 -9.12 16.93 -16.15
CA SER A 85 -10.13 17.22 -15.14
C SER A 85 -10.25 16.15 -14.05
N ALA A 86 -10.78 16.55 -12.89
CA ALA A 86 -11.16 15.63 -11.82
C ALA A 86 -12.17 14.57 -12.29
N ASP A 87 -13.05 14.92 -13.24
CA ASP A 87 -14.08 14.02 -13.78
C ASP A 87 -13.50 12.86 -14.57
N GLU A 88 -12.52 13.15 -15.44
CA GLU A 88 -11.82 12.11 -16.18
C GLU A 88 -11.02 11.18 -15.26
N ILE A 89 -10.40 11.71 -14.20
CA ILE A 89 -9.73 10.90 -13.18
C ILE A 89 -10.74 10.00 -12.47
N ALA A 90 -11.88 10.53 -12.05
CA ALA A 90 -12.92 9.77 -11.36
C ALA A 90 -13.47 8.66 -12.26
N LYS A 91 -13.78 8.99 -13.51
CA LYS A 91 -14.24 8.05 -14.54
C LYS A 91 -13.27 6.89 -14.75
N TRP A 92 -11.97 7.17 -14.82
CA TRP A 92 -10.93 6.16 -15.12
C TRP A 92 -10.10 5.71 -13.92
N ALA A 93 -10.57 5.95 -12.69
CA ALA A 93 -9.77 5.77 -11.48
C ALA A 93 -9.11 4.38 -11.38
N GLY A 94 -9.81 3.31 -11.76
CA GLY A 94 -9.23 1.96 -11.80
C GLY A 94 -8.02 1.84 -12.74
N ARG A 95 -8.13 2.38 -13.96
CA ARG A 95 -7.01 2.40 -14.93
C ARG A 95 -5.86 3.27 -14.46
N VAL A 96 -6.14 4.38 -13.80
CA VAL A 96 -5.11 5.25 -13.23
C VAL A 96 -4.30 4.49 -12.17
N ARG A 97 -4.98 3.76 -11.29
CA ARG A 97 -4.33 2.92 -10.27
C ARG A 97 -3.45 1.84 -10.89
N ASP A 98 -3.97 1.13 -11.89
CA ASP A 98 -3.20 0.11 -12.61
C ASP A 98 -1.93 0.70 -13.24
N TRP A 99 -2.03 1.87 -13.87
CA TRP A 99 -0.87 2.56 -14.45
C TRP A 99 0.12 3.02 -13.37
N LEU A 100 -0.35 3.52 -12.23
CA LEU A 100 0.50 3.86 -11.10
C LEU A 100 1.28 2.62 -10.67
N HIS A 101 0.62 1.50 -10.39
CA HIS A 101 1.27 0.28 -9.88
C HIS A 101 2.21 -0.40 -10.88
N THR A 102 1.91 -0.34 -12.18
CA THR A 102 2.69 -1.07 -13.20
C THR A 102 3.77 -0.21 -13.85
N THR A 103 3.41 1.01 -14.26
CA THR A 103 4.25 1.85 -15.12
C THR A 103 4.97 2.90 -14.30
N ALA A 104 4.24 3.67 -13.48
CA ALA A 104 4.85 4.74 -12.69
C ALA A 104 5.79 4.19 -11.62
N ALA A 105 5.37 3.16 -10.89
CA ALA A 105 6.16 2.49 -9.85
C ALA A 105 7.52 2.04 -10.40
N LYS A 106 7.52 1.30 -11.51
CA LYS A 106 8.74 0.81 -12.17
C LYS A 106 9.62 1.94 -12.69
N THR A 107 9.02 2.96 -13.31
CA THR A 107 9.78 4.05 -13.96
C THR A 107 10.43 4.99 -12.94
N LEU A 108 9.75 5.23 -11.82
CA LEU A 108 10.22 6.12 -10.76
C LEU A 108 10.94 5.38 -9.64
N SER A 109 11.11 4.05 -9.77
CA SER A 109 11.62 3.17 -8.72
C SER A 109 10.88 3.35 -7.38
N VAL A 110 9.58 3.65 -7.46
CA VAL A 110 8.70 3.76 -6.30
C VAL A 110 8.14 2.38 -6.03
N SER A 111 8.34 1.90 -4.80
CA SER A 111 7.66 0.70 -4.35
C SER A 111 6.14 0.92 -4.43
N PRO A 112 5.35 -0.03 -4.97
CA PRO A 112 3.89 0.03 -4.91
C PRO A 112 3.38 -0.05 -3.45
N PHE A 113 4.26 -0.31 -2.50
CA PHE A 113 3.97 -0.36 -1.08
C PHE A 113 4.32 0.98 -0.41
N ARG A 114 3.36 1.54 0.34
CA ARG A 114 3.54 2.82 1.06
C ARG A 114 4.25 2.58 2.37
N LEU A 115 5.25 3.39 2.69
CA LEU A 115 5.72 3.50 4.08
C LEU A 115 4.70 4.27 4.90
N TYR A 116 4.20 3.64 5.96
CA TYR A 116 3.19 4.27 6.81
C TYR A 116 3.84 5.29 7.73
N LYS A 117 3.29 6.52 7.76
CA LYS A 117 3.82 7.61 8.57
C LYS A 117 3.31 7.53 10.01
N LYS A 118 4.24 7.57 10.95
CA LYS A 118 3.98 7.68 12.38
C LYS A 118 3.56 9.10 12.77
N GLY A 119 2.56 9.22 13.63
CA GLY A 119 2.23 10.48 14.34
C GLY A 119 0.73 10.68 14.57
N THR A 120 0.39 11.65 15.43
CA THR A 120 -1.00 12.01 15.68
C THR A 120 -1.66 12.52 14.39
N GLY A 121 -2.76 11.89 13.99
CA GLY A 121 -3.46 12.21 12.74
C GLY A 121 -2.76 11.71 11.46
N GLN A 122 -1.70 10.91 11.59
CA GLN A 122 -1.04 10.22 10.48
C GLN A 122 -1.59 8.80 10.31
N ASP A 123 -0.91 7.96 9.53
CA ASP A 123 -1.34 6.60 9.20
C ASP A 123 -1.45 5.70 10.44
N TRP A 124 -0.53 5.85 11.40
CA TRP A 124 -0.50 5.11 12.66
C TRP A 124 0.18 5.88 13.80
N ASN A 125 -0.04 5.43 15.03
CA ASN A 125 0.56 6.02 16.23
C ASN A 125 0.87 4.95 17.30
N ILE A 126 1.41 5.37 18.45
CA ILE A 126 1.84 4.50 19.54
C ILE A 126 1.06 4.81 20.81
N LYS A 127 0.72 3.77 21.57
CA LYS A 127 0.22 3.89 22.95
C LYS A 127 0.90 2.82 23.80
N GLY A 128 1.87 3.21 24.62
CA GLY A 128 2.69 2.27 25.37
C GLY A 128 3.42 1.29 24.43
N ASP A 129 3.21 0.00 24.63
CA ASP A 129 3.90 -1.05 23.87
C ASP A 129 3.18 -1.49 22.60
N ILE A 130 2.16 -0.75 22.15
CA ILE A 130 1.44 -1.04 20.91
C ILE A 130 1.55 0.10 19.90
N ALA A 131 1.77 -0.26 18.64
CA ALA A 131 1.51 0.58 17.49
C ALA A 131 0.13 0.24 16.92
N TYR A 132 -0.66 1.26 16.59
CA TYR A 132 -2.02 1.13 16.09
C TYR A 132 -2.26 2.04 14.90
N GLY A 133 -2.87 1.49 13.85
CA GLY A 133 -3.32 2.21 12.66
C GLY A 133 -4.78 2.66 12.77
N ALA A 134 -5.20 3.56 11.89
CA ALA A 134 -6.62 3.90 11.70
C ALA A 134 -7.09 3.52 10.28
N GLY A 135 -8.37 3.14 10.15
CA GLY A 135 -8.97 2.77 8.87
C GLY A 135 -8.19 1.63 8.18
N ALA A 136 -7.84 1.83 6.91
CA ALA A 136 -7.15 0.82 6.11
C ALA A 136 -5.80 0.35 6.72
N VAL A 137 -5.12 1.20 7.50
CA VAL A 137 -3.85 0.81 8.15
C VAL A 137 -4.10 -0.20 9.28
N HIS A 138 -5.23 -0.09 9.97
CA HIS A 138 -5.63 -1.08 10.97
C HIS A 138 -5.90 -2.44 10.32
N ASP A 139 -6.65 -2.45 9.21
CA ASP A 139 -6.94 -3.68 8.46
C ASP A 139 -5.65 -4.34 7.93
N GLU A 140 -4.66 -3.54 7.55
CA GLU A 140 -3.34 -4.00 7.16
C GLU A 140 -2.57 -4.61 8.34
N PHE A 141 -2.65 -4.02 9.53
CA PHE A 141 -2.03 -4.57 10.74
C PHE A 141 -2.68 -5.89 11.17
N VAL A 142 -4.01 -5.99 11.13
CA VAL A 142 -4.74 -7.25 11.33
C VAL A 142 -4.29 -8.29 10.30
N GLY A 143 -4.20 -7.87 9.04
CA GLY A 143 -3.73 -8.72 7.95
C GLY A 143 -2.32 -9.25 8.15
N LEU A 144 -1.41 -8.42 8.68
CA LEU A 144 -0.04 -8.84 9.02
C LEU A 144 -0.04 -9.91 10.10
N GLN A 145 -0.75 -9.71 11.21
CA GLN A 145 -0.86 -10.70 12.29
C GLN A 145 -1.46 -12.01 11.78
N HIS A 146 -2.49 -11.93 10.94
CA HIS A 146 -3.10 -13.10 10.32
C HIS A 146 -2.14 -13.84 9.38
N ASP A 147 -1.40 -13.12 8.54
CA ASP A 147 -0.42 -13.70 7.63
C ASP A 147 0.74 -14.37 8.39
N LEU A 148 1.21 -13.77 9.49
CA LEU A 148 2.20 -14.39 10.39
C LEU A 148 1.67 -15.65 11.06
N ASN A 149 0.43 -15.65 11.56
CA ASN A 149 -0.15 -16.78 12.26
C ASN A 149 -0.24 -18.06 11.41
N LYS A 150 -0.23 -17.96 10.08
CA LYS A 150 -0.13 -19.11 9.17
C LYS A 150 1.22 -19.82 9.26
N LEU A 151 2.27 -19.12 9.69
CA LEU A 151 3.65 -19.59 9.78
C LEU A 151 4.07 -19.95 11.21
N ALA A 152 3.24 -19.62 12.21
CA ALA A 152 3.55 -19.75 13.63
C ALA A 152 4.12 -21.13 14.00
N ASP A 153 3.49 -22.21 13.53
CA ASP A 153 3.88 -23.58 13.87
C ASP A 153 5.21 -23.99 13.22
N VAL A 154 5.45 -23.59 11.96
CA VAL A 154 6.67 -23.94 11.21
C VAL A 154 7.88 -23.11 11.67
N VAL A 155 7.65 -21.86 12.09
CA VAL A 155 8.70 -20.97 12.58
C VAL A 155 8.96 -21.20 14.06
N GLY A 156 7.95 -21.60 14.84
CA GLY A 156 8.06 -21.93 16.26
C GLY A 156 7.75 -20.78 17.21
N PHE A 157 6.85 -19.86 16.84
CA PHE A 157 6.38 -18.79 17.73
C PHE A 157 4.91 -18.98 18.14
N GLN A 158 4.53 -18.47 19.31
CA GLN A 158 3.15 -18.51 19.76
C GLN A 158 2.29 -17.57 18.91
N LYS A 159 1.15 -18.08 18.42
CA LYS A 159 0.15 -17.30 17.67
C LYS A 159 -0.15 -15.96 18.35
N LEU A 160 -0.23 -14.94 17.50
CA LEU A 160 -0.53 -13.57 17.84
C LEU A 160 -2.05 -13.38 17.91
N ASP A 161 -2.50 -12.44 18.73
CA ASP A 161 -3.85 -11.90 18.61
C ASP A 161 -3.97 -11.15 17.27
N THR A 162 -5.12 -11.28 16.60
CA THR A 162 -5.38 -10.64 15.30
C THR A 162 -6.30 -9.43 15.48
N ASP A 163 -5.80 -8.42 16.16
CA ASP A 163 -6.54 -7.25 16.65
C ASP A 163 -6.03 -5.93 16.05
N GLY A 164 -5.04 -5.96 15.15
CA GLY A 164 -4.46 -4.79 14.51
C GLY A 164 -3.55 -3.96 15.42
N PHE A 165 -3.18 -4.48 16.59
CA PHE A 165 -2.23 -3.85 17.50
C PHE A 165 -0.84 -4.50 17.37
N ILE A 166 0.08 -3.77 16.75
CA ILE A 166 1.44 -4.24 16.51
C ILE A 166 2.26 -4.04 17.77
N GLY A 167 2.62 -5.13 18.44
CA GLY A 167 3.45 -5.14 19.64
C GLY A 167 4.79 -5.83 19.45
N PRO A 168 5.61 -5.94 20.51
CA PRO A 168 6.92 -6.60 20.46
C PRO A 168 6.85 -8.05 19.97
N ARG A 169 5.77 -8.77 20.30
CA ARG A 169 5.55 -10.15 19.81
C ARG A 169 5.36 -10.21 18.30
N THR A 170 4.70 -9.22 17.70
CA THR A 170 4.54 -9.15 16.25
C THR A 170 5.89 -8.90 15.57
N ALA A 171 6.69 -7.94 16.07
CA ALA A 171 8.02 -7.69 15.54
C ALA A 171 8.94 -8.92 15.65
N ALA A 172 8.94 -9.58 16.82
CA ALA A 172 9.70 -10.81 17.03
C ALA A 172 9.26 -11.95 16.10
N ALA A 173 7.96 -12.09 15.82
CA ALA A 173 7.43 -13.07 14.87
C ALA A 173 7.91 -12.80 13.43
N VAL A 174 7.92 -11.54 13.00
CA VAL A 174 8.47 -11.16 11.69
C VAL A 174 9.96 -11.50 11.62
N LYS A 175 10.74 -11.10 12.63
CA LYS A 175 12.19 -11.37 12.69
C LYS A 175 12.49 -12.87 12.66
N SER A 176 11.81 -13.66 13.48
CA SER A 176 11.97 -15.13 13.51
C SER A 176 11.62 -15.76 12.16
N THR A 177 10.58 -15.26 11.50
CA THR A 177 10.19 -15.72 10.16
C THR A 177 11.28 -15.37 9.13
N TYR A 178 11.81 -14.15 9.17
CA TYR A 178 12.91 -13.71 8.31
C TYR A 178 14.15 -14.58 8.48
N GLU A 179 14.59 -14.81 9.72
CA GLU A 179 15.74 -15.67 10.04
C GLU A 179 15.53 -17.10 9.51
N LYS A 180 14.32 -17.66 9.66
CA LYS A 180 13.98 -19.00 9.15
C LYS A 180 14.05 -19.08 7.62
N VAL A 181 13.59 -18.04 6.91
CA VAL A 181 13.67 -17.96 5.44
C VAL A 181 15.12 -17.84 4.98
N VAL A 182 15.90 -16.97 5.61
CA VAL A 182 17.32 -16.76 5.29
C VAL A 182 18.14 -18.03 5.53
N ALA A 183 17.85 -18.77 6.60
CA ALA A 183 18.49 -20.05 6.88
C ALA A 183 18.24 -21.11 5.81
N LYS A 184 17.09 -21.06 5.11
CA LYS A 184 16.83 -21.91 3.93
C LYS A 184 17.58 -21.43 2.69
N ASN A 185 17.51 -20.13 2.41
CA ASN A 185 18.22 -19.53 1.30
C ASN A 185 18.46 -18.03 1.54
N ALA A 186 19.72 -17.65 1.65
CA ALA A 186 20.13 -16.28 1.93
C ALA A 186 19.63 -15.26 0.90
N ILE A 187 19.39 -15.66 -0.36
CA ILE A 187 18.88 -14.75 -1.40
C ILE A 187 17.47 -14.23 -1.08
N HIS A 188 16.68 -14.98 -0.31
CA HIS A 188 15.33 -14.60 0.09
C HIS A 188 15.30 -13.61 1.28
N GLY A 189 16.47 -13.33 1.86
CA GLY A 189 16.68 -12.25 2.83
C GLY A 189 16.84 -10.86 2.21
N VAL A 190 16.97 -10.76 0.89
CA VAL A 190 17.03 -9.45 0.21
C VAL A 190 15.62 -8.85 0.18
N THR A 191 15.30 -8.01 1.16
CA THR A 191 13.99 -7.39 1.36
C THR A 191 14.03 -5.88 1.12
N LEU A 192 12.87 -5.30 0.80
CA LEU A 192 12.67 -3.84 0.70
C LEU A 192 12.50 -3.16 2.08
N PHE A 193 12.56 -3.94 3.15
CA PHE A 193 12.48 -3.49 4.55
C PHE A 193 13.63 -4.14 5.34
N PRO A 194 14.22 -3.46 6.32
CA PRO A 194 15.13 -4.10 7.26
C PRO A 194 14.35 -5.11 8.13
N PRO A 195 14.93 -6.24 8.54
CA PRO A 195 14.31 -7.12 9.54
C PRO A 195 13.95 -6.29 10.77
N PRO A 196 12.66 -6.22 11.16
CA PRO A 196 12.24 -5.30 12.21
C PRO A 196 12.75 -5.78 13.57
N ASP A 197 13.44 -4.91 14.28
CA ASP A 197 13.88 -5.09 15.66
C ASP A 197 12.88 -4.46 16.66
N SER A 198 11.89 -3.72 16.16
CA SER A 198 10.89 -3.02 16.97
C SER A 198 9.47 -3.12 16.41
N LYS A 199 8.49 -2.86 17.26
CA LYS A 199 7.07 -2.72 16.85
C LYS A 199 6.88 -1.55 15.89
N GLU A 200 7.67 -0.50 16.01
CA GLU A 200 7.64 0.68 15.15
C GLU A 200 8.04 0.34 13.72
N GLU A 201 9.13 -0.40 13.54
CA GLU A 201 9.57 -0.86 12.21
C GLU A 201 8.56 -1.86 11.64
N ALA A 202 8.06 -2.79 12.46
CA ALA A 202 7.02 -3.73 12.01
C ALA A 202 5.74 -3.00 11.56
N ALA A 203 5.38 -1.89 12.21
CA ALA A 203 4.24 -1.05 11.83
C ALA A 203 4.53 -0.22 10.57
N GLU A 204 5.70 0.41 10.48
CA GLU A 204 6.10 1.26 9.34
C GLU A 204 6.20 0.46 8.04
N PHE A 205 6.72 -0.76 8.11
CA PHE A 205 6.93 -1.65 6.96
C PHE A 205 5.82 -2.70 6.78
N ALA A 206 4.71 -2.62 7.53
CA ALA A 206 3.72 -3.71 7.60
C ALA A 206 3.27 -4.22 6.22
N VAL A 207 2.99 -3.34 5.27
CA VAL A 207 2.55 -3.73 3.91
C VAL A 207 3.65 -4.45 3.12
N PHE A 208 4.91 -4.03 3.26
CA PHE A 208 6.06 -4.68 2.63
C PHE A 208 6.30 -6.07 3.23
N ILE A 209 6.19 -6.17 4.56
CA ILE A 209 6.31 -7.43 5.28
C ILE A 209 5.22 -8.39 4.81
N ARG A 210 3.96 -7.94 4.70
CA ARG A 210 2.85 -8.77 4.21
C ARG A 210 3.08 -9.29 2.80
N ASP A 211 3.56 -8.44 1.90
CA ASP A 211 3.86 -8.88 0.54
C ASP A 211 4.95 -9.95 0.52
N TRP A 212 6.05 -9.72 1.24
CA TRP A 212 7.13 -10.69 1.38
C TRP A 212 6.66 -12.00 2.02
N LEU A 213 5.79 -11.94 3.04
CA LEU A 213 5.20 -13.14 3.64
C LEU A 213 4.41 -13.95 2.60
N LYS A 214 3.58 -13.28 1.79
CA LYS A 214 2.74 -13.94 0.77
C LYS A 214 3.55 -14.53 -0.39
N ASN A 215 4.52 -13.78 -0.89
CA ASN A 215 5.23 -14.12 -2.13
C ASN A 215 6.50 -14.91 -1.90
N VAL A 216 7.10 -14.83 -0.71
CA VAL A 216 8.38 -15.47 -0.37
C VAL A 216 8.20 -16.42 0.80
N ALA A 217 7.91 -15.92 2.02
CA ALA A 217 7.98 -16.75 3.22
C ALA A 217 7.02 -17.95 3.18
N ASN A 218 5.75 -17.74 2.77
CA ASN A 218 4.78 -18.81 2.63
C ASN A 218 5.24 -19.88 1.64
N ARG A 219 5.84 -19.48 0.51
CA ARG A 219 6.33 -20.44 -0.49
C ARG A 219 7.54 -21.23 0.03
N GLN A 220 8.43 -20.58 0.76
CA GLN A 220 9.65 -21.23 1.26
C GLN A 220 9.40 -22.09 2.49
N LEU A 221 8.45 -21.71 3.35
CA LEU A 221 8.23 -22.37 4.65
C LEU A 221 7.03 -23.31 4.64
N LEU A 222 5.95 -22.99 3.92
CA LEU A 222 4.73 -23.81 3.91
C LEU A 222 4.67 -24.80 2.74
N ALA A 223 5.26 -24.49 1.57
CA ALA A 223 5.18 -25.39 0.42
C ALA A 223 5.91 -26.74 0.64
N GLU A 224 6.82 -26.81 1.60
CA GLU A 224 7.54 -28.03 1.99
C GLU A 224 6.96 -28.71 3.25
N ALA A 225 6.03 -28.07 3.97
CA ALA A 225 5.41 -28.66 5.16
C ALA A 225 4.27 -29.64 4.82
N GLY A 226 3.93 -29.78 3.53
CA GLY A 226 2.93 -30.69 2.99
C GLY A 226 3.45 -31.70 1.97
N ALA A 227 4.78 -31.93 1.92
CA ALA A 227 5.42 -32.95 1.09
C ALA A 227 5.93 -34.11 1.95
#